data_AF-A0A9E3QKD8-F1
#
_entry.id   AF-A0A9E3QKD8-F1
#
_cell.length_a   1.000
_cell.length_b   1.000
_cell.length_c   1.000
_cell.angle_alpha   90.00
_cell.angle_beta   90.00
_cell.angle_gamma   90.00
#
_symmetry.space_group_name_H-M   'P 1'
#
loop_
_entity.id
_entity.type
_entity.pdbx_description
1 polymer ?
#
loop_
_entity_poly.entity_id
_entity_poly.type
_entity_poly.pdbx_seq_one_letter_code
_entity_poly.pdbx_strand_id
1 'polypeptide(L)' 'MIRGRCPICGKSFEVAKLGDLPSFPFCSERCRLIDLGRWIDGSYVIPGPEM' A
#
# COMPACT_ATOMS: atom_id res chain seq x y z
N MET A 1 3.45 -11.14 15.53
CA MET A 1 2.16 -10.66 15.00
C MET A 1 2.36 -9.24 14.50
N ILE A 2 2.40 -9.08 13.18
CA ILE A 2 2.49 -7.79 12.49
C ILE A 2 1.08 -7.40 12.08
N ARG A 3 0.68 -6.18 12.41
CA ARG A 3 -0.62 -5.61 12.05
C ARG A 3 -0.40 -4.38 11.20
N GLY A 4 -1.26 -4.19 10.20
CA GLY A 4 -1.17 -3.05 9.30
C GLY A 4 -2.52 -2.72 8.66
N ARG A 5 -2.57 -1.56 8.03
CA ARG A 5 -3.69 -1.13 7.21
C ARG A 5 -3.19 -0.91 5.79
N CYS A 6 -3.85 -1.50 4.81
CA CYS A 6 -3.45 -1.35 3.42
C CYS A 6 -3.62 0.11 2.98
N PRO A 7 -2.57 0.76 2.41
CA PRO A 7 -2.66 2.16 1.98
C PRO A 7 -3.56 2.35 0.75
N ILE A 8 -3.90 1.27 0.04
CA ILE A 8 -4.70 1.33 -1.20
C ILE A 8 -6.20 1.18 -0.95
N CYS A 9 -6.60 0.27 -0.07
CA CYS A 9 -8.02 -0.02 0.16
C CYS A 9 -8.46 0.15 1.63
N GLY A 10 -7.56 0.50 2.54
CA GLY A 10 -7.86 0.70 3.95
C GLY A 10 -8.16 -0.58 4.74
N LYS A 11 -8.08 -1.77 4.12
CA LYS A 11 -8.31 -3.06 4.80
C LYS A 11 -7.22 -3.34 5.83
N SER A 12 -7.62 -3.70 7.04
CA SER A 12 -6.72 -4.19 8.09
C SER A 12 -6.23 -5.61 7.77
N PHE A 13 -4.98 -5.91 8.09
CA PHE A 13 -4.43 -7.25 8.00
C PHE A 13 -3.54 -7.55 9.21
N GLU A 14 -3.46 -8.83 9.54
CA GLU A 14 -2.65 -9.36 10.62
C GLU A 14 -1.95 -10.62 10.13
N VAL A 15 -0.63 -10.69 10.32
CA VAL A 15 0.20 -11.85 9.96
C VAL A 15 1.17 -12.20 11.07
N ALA A 16 1.55 -13.47 11.18
CA ALA A 16 2.45 -13.91 12.25
C ALA A 16 3.86 -13.30 12.05
N LYS A 17 4.38 -13.37 10.82
CA LYS A 17 5.66 -12.82 10.37
C LYS A 17 5.54 -12.20 8.97
N LEU A 18 6.50 -11.35 8.60
CA LEU A 18 6.46 -10.59 7.35
C LEU A 18 6.43 -11.49 6.09
N GLY A 19 7.14 -12.63 6.13
CA GLY A 19 7.17 -13.59 5.02
C GLY A 19 5.82 -14.24 4.70
N ASP A 20 4.83 -14.17 5.60
CA ASP A 20 3.49 -14.69 5.35
C ASP A 20 2.64 -13.74 4.49
N LEU A 21 3.11 -12.51 4.26
CA LEU A 21 2.48 -11.52 3.38
C LEU A 21 3.52 -10.94 2.41
N PRO A 22 3.84 -11.63 1.30
CA PRO A 22 4.79 -11.14 0.30
C PRO A 22 4.38 -9.79 -0.32
N SER A 23 3.09 -9.46 -0.29
CA SER A 23 2.57 -8.20 -0.77
C SER A 23 2.69 -7.06 0.25
N PHE A 24 3.31 -7.25 1.42
CA PHE A 24 3.49 -6.17 2.39
C PHE A 24 4.13 -4.94 1.72
N PRO A 25 3.65 -3.70 1.96
CA PRO A 25 2.67 -3.27 2.98
C PRO A 25 1.19 -3.37 2.56
N PHE A 26 0.88 -4.05 1.46
CA PHE A 26 -0.46 -4.20 0.92
C PHE A 26 -1.15 -5.49 1.40
N CYS A 27 -2.48 -5.47 1.51
CA CYS A 27 -3.24 -6.64 1.96
C CYS A 27 -3.35 -7.77 0.92
N SER A 28 -2.91 -7.53 -0.32
CA SER A 28 -2.96 -8.51 -1.43
C SER A 28 -2.14 -8.02 -2.62
N GLU A 29 -1.81 -8.95 -3.52
CA GLU A 29 -1.15 -8.65 -4.80
C GLU A 29 -1.94 -7.65 -5.66
N ARG A 30 -3.28 -7.74 -5.66
CA ARG A 30 -4.14 -6.77 -6.37
C ARG A 30 -3.86 -5.34 -5.93
N CYS A 31 -3.73 -5.09 -4.63
CA CYS A 31 -3.46 -3.74 -4.11
C CYS A 31 -2.05 -3.27 -4.45
N ARG A 32 -1.06 -4.17 -4.46
CA ARG A 32 0.30 -3.88 -4.91
C ARG A 32 0.34 -3.42 -6.36
N LEU A 33 -0.41 -4.10 -7.24
CA LEU A 33 -0.49 -3.73 -8.66
C LEU A 33 -1.24 -2.41 -8.90
N ILE A 34 -2.28 -2.12 -8.11
CA ILE A 34 -2.98 -0.83 -8.17
C ILE A 34 -2.05 0.32 -7.77
N ASP A 35 -1.26 0.14 -6.70
CA ASP A 35 -0.26 1.13 -6.29
C ASP A 35 0.76 1.39 -7.40
N LEU A 36 1.28 0.32 -8.01
CA LEU A 36 2.19 0.41 -9.14
C LEU A 36 1.56 1.17 -10.33
N GLY A 37 0.28 0.91 -10.63
CA GLY A 37 -0.45 1.65 -11.66
C GLY A 37 -0.49 3.16 -11.37
N ARG A 38 -0.79 3.55 -10.12
CA ARG A 38 -0.79 4.97 -9.70
C ARG A 38 0.58 5.64 -9.86
N TRP A 39 1.67 4.90 -9.62
CA TRP A 39 3.03 5.38 -9.87
C TRP A 39 3.28 5.63 -11.35
N ILE A 40 2.92 4.67 -12.20
CA ILE A 40 3.08 4.79 -13.66
C ILE A 40 2.25 5.94 -14.21
N ASP A 41 1.02 6.11 -13.70
CA ASP A 41 0.10 7.17 -14.12
C ASP A 41 0.49 8.55 -13.56
N GLY A 42 1.53 8.65 -12.72
CA GLY A 42 1.94 9.91 -12.10
C GLY A 42 0.90 10.49 -11.13
N SER A 43 0.07 9.65 -10.53
CA SER A 43 -1.03 10.07 -9.65
C SER A 43 -0.57 10.58 -8.27
N TYR A 44 0.70 10.37 -7.91
CA TYR A 44 1.26 10.82 -6.63
C TYR A 44 1.77 12.25 -6.73
N VAL A 45 1.24 13.13 -5.88
CA VAL A 45 1.58 14.55 -5.86
C VAL A 45 2.09 14.93 -4.47
N ILE A 46 3.20 15.66 -4.42
CA ILE A 46 3.66 16.35 -3.22
C ILE A 46 3.16 17.80 -3.35
N PRO A 47 2.26 18.28 -2.47
CA PRO A 47 1.78 19.65 -2.54
C PRO A 47 2.96 20.63 -2.36
N GLY A 48 2.94 21.70 -3.15
CA GLY A 48 3.88 22.81 -3.00
C GLY A 48 3.55 23.65 -1.75
N PRO A 49 4.47 24.54 -1.34
CA PRO A 49 4.18 25.50 -0.28
C PRO A 49 2.95 26.34 -0.64
N GLU A 50 2.11 26.66 0.35
CA GLU A 50 1.06 27.67 0.20
C GLU A 50 1.73 29.02 -0.10
N MET A 51 1.17 29.77 -1.06
CA MET A 51 1.60 31.14 -1.38
C MET A 51 0.97 32.15 -0.45
#